data_AF-A0A357KU59-F1
#
_entry.id   AF-A0A357KU59-F1
#
_cell.length_a   1.000
_cell.length_b   1.000
_cell.length_c   1.000
_cell.angle_alpha   90.00
_cell.angle_beta   90.00
_cell.angle_gamma   90.00
#
_symmetry.space_group_name_H-M   'P 1'
#
loop_
_entity.id
_entity.type
_entity.pdbx_description
1 polymer ?
#
loop_
_entity_poly.entity_id
_entity_poly.type
_entity_poly.pdbx_seq_one_letter_code
_entity_poly.pdbx_strand_id
1 'polypeptide(L)' 'MKQTRYEWVYLYAAVESATGASVALQAPRVNTGTMSVFLKMLGEELGPRDHAVLIMDQAGWHKAKKLVVPDNITIL' A
#
# COMPACT_ATOMS: atom_id res chain seq x y z
N MET A 1 18.17 16.55 29.33
CA MET A 1 17.02 15.66 29.05
C MET A 1 16.53 15.98 27.64
N LYS A 2 16.58 15.05 26.67
CA LYS A 2 16.01 15.29 25.32
C LYS A 2 14.50 15.02 25.39
N GLN A 3 13.69 15.97 24.94
CA GLN A 3 12.25 15.76 24.73
C GLN A 3 12.07 14.80 23.53
N THR A 4 11.52 13.60 23.77
CA THR A 4 11.28 12.56 22.75
C THR A 4 9.78 12.35 22.51
N ARG A 5 9.01 13.44 22.47
CA ARG A 5 7.60 13.40 22.06
C ARG A 5 7.52 13.72 20.58
N TYR A 6 7.42 12.67 19.77
CA TYR A 6 7.17 12.77 18.34
C TYR A 6 5.74 12.36 18.06
N GLU A 7 5.09 13.07 17.15
CA GLU A 7 3.88 12.61 16.49
C GLU A 7 4.27 12.11 15.10
N TRP A 8 3.63 11.04 14.65
CA TRP A 8 3.90 10.47 13.34
C TRP A 8 2.65 9.83 12.76
N VAL A 9 2.71 9.63 11.45
CA VAL A 9 1.70 8.91 10.70
C VAL A 9 2.39 8.19 9.55
N TYR A 10 1.84 7.05 9.14
CA TYR A 10 2.34 6.31 7.98
C TYR A 10 1.49 6.64 6.76
N LEU A 11 2.15 6.85 5.63
CA LEU A 11 1.51 7.00 4.33
C LEU A 11 1.83 5.77 3.49
N TYR A 12 0.78 5.10 3.02
CA TYR A 12 0.87 4.09 1.97
C TYR A 12 0.43 4.77 0.69
N ALA A 13 1.19 4.64 -0.38
CA ALA A 13 0.84 5.24 -1.65
C ALA A 13 1.33 4.37 -2.81
N ALA A 14 0.55 4.38 -3.89
CA ALA A 14 0.92 3.80 -5.17
C ALA A 14 0.63 4.84 -6.25
N VAL A 15 1.47 4.86 -7.29
CA VAL A 15 1.36 5.78 -8.42
C VAL A 15 1.50 5.01 -9.72
N GLU A 16 0.61 5.28 -10.67
CA GLU A 16 0.75 4.81 -12.04
C GLU A 16 1.83 5.63 -12.75
N SER A 17 2.92 4.97 -13.14
CA SER A 17 4.09 5.65 -13.72
C SER A 17 3.79 6.43 -15.02
N ALA A 18 2.80 6.00 -15.81
CA ALA A 18 2.50 6.60 -17.10
C ALA A 18 1.65 7.88 -16.98
N THR A 19 0.71 7.92 -16.04
CA THR A 19 -0.30 8.99 -15.95
C THR A 19 -0.14 9.86 -14.70
N GLY A 20 0.53 9.35 -13.67
CA GLY A 20 0.59 9.98 -12.35
C GLY A 20 -0.66 9.77 -11.49
N ALA A 21 -1.64 9.00 -11.95
CA ALA A 21 -2.80 8.62 -11.11
C ALA A 21 -2.31 7.90 -9.84
N SER A 22 -2.88 8.23 -8.68
CA SER A 22 -2.36 7.76 -7.41
C SER A 22 -3.44 7.48 -6.38
N VAL A 23 -3.21 6.47 -5.54
CA VAL A 23 -4.05 6.13 -4.39
C VAL A 23 -3.19 6.20 -3.14
N ALA A 24 -3.72 6.76 -2.05
CA ALA A 24 -2.99 6.89 -0.80
C ALA A 24 -3.86 6.64 0.44
N LEU A 25 -3.27 5.98 1.43
CA LEU A 25 -3.86 5.72 2.74
C LEU A 25 -2.97 6.29 3.84
N GLN A 26 -3.52 7.22 4.62
CA GLN A 26 -2.93 7.65 5.88
C GLN A 26 -3.33 6.67 6.99
N ALA A 27 -2.36 6.15 7.74
CA ALA A 27 -2.61 5.11 8.75
C ALA A 27 -1.76 5.29 10.01
N PRO A 28 -2.28 4.86 11.19
CA PRO A 28 -1.55 4.94 12.46
C PRO A 28 -0.49 3.85 12.62
N ARG A 29 -0.44 2.84 11.73
CA ARG A 29 0.44 1.66 11.86
C ARG A 29 1.07 1.25 10.54
N VAL A 30 2.30 0.76 10.61
CA VAL A 30 2.99 0.06 9.51
C VAL A 30 2.97 -1.45 9.75
N ASN A 31 2.12 -2.21 9.04
CA ASN A 31 2.02 -3.66 9.18
C ASN A 31 1.26 -4.32 8.00
N THR A 32 1.29 -5.65 7.94
CA THR A 32 0.61 -6.47 6.91
C THR A 32 -0.90 -6.25 6.83
N GLY A 33 -1.57 -6.03 7.96
CA GLY A 33 -3.03 -5.80 7.98
C GLY A 33 -3.38 -4.48 7.31
N THR A 34 -2.68 -3.40 7.66
CA THR A 34 -2.85 -2.10 7.02
C THR A 34 -2.46 -2.14 5.54
N MET A 35 -1.41 -2.89 5.17
CA MET A 35 -1.06 -3.09 3.77
C MET A 35 -2.17 -3.82 2.98
N SER A 36 -2.82 -4.82 3.57
CA SER A 36 -3.96 -5.51 2.94
C SER A 36 -5.14 -4.56 2.72
N VAL A 37 -5.40 -3.65 3.66
CA VAL A 37 -6.42 -2.59 3.51
C VAL A 37 -6.04 -1.64 2.38
N PHE A 38 -4.77 -1.22 2.30
CA PHE A 38 -4.29 -0.37 1.23
C PHE A 38 -4.41 -1.04 -0.15
N LEU A 39 -4.03 -2.33 -0.28
CA LEU A 39 -4.18 -3.06 -1.54
C LEU A 39 -5.64 -3.21 -1.96
N LYS A 40 -6.56 -3.46 -1.03
CA LYS A 40 -8.00 -3.48 -1.32
C LYS A 40 -8.46 -2.13 -1.89
N MET A 41 -8.10 -1.03 -1.23
CA MET A 41 -8.43 0.32 -1.69
C MET A 41 -7.87 0.58 -3.08
N LEU A 42 -6.59 0.25 -3.31
CA LEU A 42 -5.96 0.37 -4.62
C LEU A 42 -6.72 -0.41 -5.69
N GLY A 43 -7.10 -1.67 -5.40
CA GLY A 43 -7.85 -2.51 -6.33
C GLY A 43 -9.26 -2.00 -6.66
N GLU A 44 -9.90 -1.28 -5.74
CA GLU A 44 -11.22 -0.65 -5.95
C GLU A 44 -11.15 0.63 -6.79
N GLU A 45 -10.01 1.30 -6.83
CA GLU A 45 -9.76 2.52 -7.64
C GLU A 45 -9.35 2.19 -9.09
N LEU A 46 -8.96 0.93 -9.36
CA LEU A 46 -8.65 0.49 -10.72
C LEU A 46 -9.92 0.45 -11.58
N GLY A 47 -9.77 0.73 -12.88
CA GLY A 47 -10.86 0.59 -13.83
C GLY A 47 -11.37 -0.85 -13.89
N PRO A 48 -12.63 -1.09 -14.32
CA PRO A 48 -13.27 -2.41 -14.26
C PRO A 48 -12.56 -3.55 -15.02
N ARG A 49 -11.62 -3.20 -15.92
CA ARG A 49 -10.84 -4.15 -16.73
C ARG A 49 -9.34 -3.99 -16.53
N ASP A 50 -8.93 -3.14 -15.60
CA ASP A 50 -7.53 -2.84 -15.36
C ASP A 50 -6.93 -3.87 -14.40
N HIS A 51 -5.67 -4.20 -14.63
CA HIS A 51 -4.88 -5.06 -13.78
C HIS A 51 -3.58 -4.36 -13.44
N ALA A 52 -3.32 -4.14 -12.15
CA ALA A 52 -2.11 -3.45 -11.72
C ALA A 52 -0.96 -4.45 -11.53
N VAL A 53 0.22 -4.07 -12.04
CA VAL A 53 1.48 -4.69 -11.66
C VAL A 53 2.17 -3.74 -10.68
N LEU A 54 2.17 -4.10 -9.40
CA LEU A 54 2.68 -3.29 -8.31
C LEU A 54 4.10 -3.71 -7.93
N ILE A 55 5.04 -2.78 -8.04
CA ILE A 55 6.46 -3.00 -7.68
C ILE A 55 6.68 -2.53 -6.25
N MET A 56 7.32 -3.36 -5.40
CA MET A 56 7.58 -3.03 -4.00
C MET A 56 9.02 -3.36 -3.55
N ASP A 57 9.47 -2.74 -2.46
CA ASP A 57 10.84 -2.89 -1.91
C ASP A 57 11.07 -4.19 -1.11
N GLN A 58 10.09 -5.09 -1.09
CA GLN A 58 10.14 -6.35 -0.35
C GLN A 58 10.30 -6.25 1.18
N ALA A 59 9.90 -5.15 1.82
CA ALA A 59 9.78 -5.08 3.27
C ALA A 59 8.97 -6.25 3.86
N GLY A 60 9.21 -6.59 5.13
CA GLY A 60 8.60 -7.78 5.76
C GLY A 60 7.07 -7.84 5.66
N TRP A 61 6.41 -6.69 5.69
CA TRP A 61 4.95 -6.59 5.54
C TRP A 61 4.46 -6.62 4.08
N HIS A 62 5.34 -6.41 3.10
CA HIS A 62 5.07 -6.62 1.66
C HIS A 62 5.11 -8.09 1.24
N LYS A 63 5.85 -8.96 1.97
CA LYS A 63 6.01 -10.39 1.65
C LYS A 63 5.39 -11.33 2.67
N ALA A 64 4.60 -10.80 3.60
CA ALA A 64 4.03 -11.62 4.65
C ALA A 64 3.04 -12.65 4.09
N LYS A 65 3.10 -13.90 4.56
CA LYS A 65 2.17 -14.97 4.14
C LYS A 65 0.69 -14.66 4.38
N LYS A 66 0.41 -13.72 5.29
CA LYS A 66 -0.95 -13.27 5.64
C LYS A 66 -1.40 -12.02 4.85
N LEU A 67 -0.56 -11.51 3.95
CA LEU A 67 -0.92 -10.37 3.11
C LEU A 67 -2.05 -10.80 2.16
N VAL A 68 -3.13 -10.02 2.14
CA VAL A 68 -4.24 -10.24 1.21
C VAL A 68 -4.06 -9.32 0.01
N VAL A 69 -3.99 -9.92 -1.17
CA VAL A 69 -3.78 -9.23 -2.45
C VAL A 69 -5.06 -9.43 -3.28
N PRO A 70 -5.73 -8.37 -3.75
CA PRO A 70 -6.85 -8.48 -4.67
C PRO A 70 -6.47 -9.17 -5.98
N ASP A 71 -7.43 -9.84 -6.60
CA ASP A 71 -7.21 -10.63 -7.83
C ASP A 71 -6.74 -9.77 -9.03
N ASN A 72 -7.05 -8.48 -9.03
CA ASN A 72 -6.66 -7.51 -10.07
C ASN A 72 -5.31 -6.83 -9.78
N ILE A 73 -4.50 -7.36 -8.87
CA ILE A 73 -3.16 -6.86 -8.55
C ILE A 73 -2.15 -8.02 -8.57
N THR A 74 -1.06 -7.84 -9.31
CA THR A 74 0.14 -8.69 -9.22
C THR A 74 1.28 -7.92 -8.58
N ILE A 75 1.96 -8.53 -7.61
CA ILE A 75 3.11 -7.94 -6.92
C ILE A 75 4.41 -8.44 -7.56
N LEU A 76 5.35 -7.53 -7.81
CA LEU A 76 6.74 -7.80 -8.20
C LEU A 76 7.75 -7.44 -7.10
#